data_AF-A0AAV1DZF1-F1
#
_entry.id   AF-A0AAV1DZF1-F1
#
_cell.length_a   1.000
_cell.length_b   1.000
_cell.length_c   1.000
_cell.angle_alpha   90.00
_cell.angle_beta   90.00
_cell.angle_gamma   90.00
#
_symmetry.space_group_name_H-M   'P 1'
#
loop_
_entity.id
_entity.type
_entity.pdbx_description
1 polymer ?
#
loop_
_entity_poly.entity_id
_entity_poly.type
_entity_poly.pdbx_seq_one_letter_code
_entity_poly.pdbx_strand_id
1 'polypeptide(L)'
;MSSSSTSSTRIPLLIFNFLFCTSAFAINQSLHPFESIYPFGDSLSDTDNKIRQPGATSSFNVSNWPYGWKKSLIILGEIGGCDNNYALSNGWSTEEVKKHLVQFIVEAILKAVREVIQLGANFGVVPGSPPGGCLPKVLTEFPSTDPSAYDDNGCLRENNEFAMFVNDCLQRGLDSLKLEFPGHSLF
;
A
#
# COMPACT_ATOMS: atom_id res chain seq x y z
N MET A 1 89.86 -21.89 -21.27
CA MET A 1 89.04 -21.08 -22.20
C MET A 1 87.59 -21.18 -21.76
N SER A 2 86.96 -20.01 -21.56
CA SER A 2 85.51 -19.73 -21.51
C SER A 2 84.60 -20.49 -20.52
N SER A 3 84.48 -19.89 -19.33
CA SER A 3 83.25 -19.49 -18.62
C SER A 3 81.87 -19.85 -19.21
N SER A 4 80.96 -20.34 -18.35
CA SER A 4 79.74 -19.60 -17.96
C SER A 4 78.89 -20.38 -16.95
N SER A 5 78.47 -19.66 -15.91
CA SER A 5 77.81 -20.09 -14.68
C SER A 5 76.28 -20.01 -14.72
N THR A 6 75.66 -20.50 -13.63
CA THR A 6 74.37 -20.06 -13.02
C THR A 6 73.08 -20.38 -13.80
N SER A 7 71.93 -20.70 -13.18
CA SER A 7 71.49 -20.85 -11.80
C SER A 7 70.15 -21.60 -11.84
N SER A 8 69.94 -22.56 -10.95
CA SER A 8 68.67 -23.28 -10.78
C SER A 8 67.69 -22.42 -9.99
N THR A 9 66.75 -21.77 -10.68
CA THR A 9 65.74 -20.91 -10.05
C THR A 9 64.62 -21.78 -9.48
N ARG A 10 64.64 -21.99 -8.16
CA ARG A 10 63.51 -22.55 -7.41
C ARG A 10 62.38 -21.52 -7.37
N ILE A 11 61.22 -21.87 -7.90
CA ILE A 11 59.99 -21.08 -7.88
C ILE A 11 59.47 -21.05 -6.42
N PRO A 12 59.31 -19.90 -5.77
CA PRO A 12 58.70 -19.85 -4.46
C PRO A 12 57.18 -19.98 -4.60
N LEU A 13 56.58 -20.92 -3.85
CA LEU A 13 55.14 -21.04 -3.66
C LEU A 13 54.59 -19.72 -3.08
N LEU A 14 53.90 -18.93 -3.91
CA LEU A 14 53.04 -17.84 -3.46
C LEU A 14 51.81 -18.45 -2.80
N ILE A 15 51.83 -18.53 -1.47
CA ILE A 15 50.64 -18.79 -0.65
C ILE A 15 49.74 -17.57 -0.79
N PHE A 16 48.77 -17.64 -1.70
CA PHE A 16 47.68 -16.69 -1.80
C PHE A 16 46.84 -16.83 -0.51
N ASN A 17 47.14 -16.02 0.50
CA ASN A 17 46.26 -15.82 1.63
C ASN A 17 44.97 -15.18 1.08
N PHE A 18 43.99 -16.02 0.76
CA PHE A 18 42.63 -15.58 0.56
C PHE A 18 42.11 -15.14 1.94
N LEU A 19 42.42 -13.90 2.30
CA LEU A 19 41.65 -13.16 3.29
C LEU A 19 40.28 -12.95 2.63
N PHE A 20 39.44 -13.98 2.64
CA PHE A 20 38.00 -13.79 2.53
C PHE A 20 37.63 -12.99 3.77
N CYS A 21 37.66 -11.67 3.61
CA CYS A 21 36.95 -10.76 4.47
C CYS A 21 35.48 -11.11 4.27
N THR A 22 34.98 -12.12 4.99
CA THR A 22 33.57 -12.24 5.25
C THR A 22 33.22 -11.08 6.18
N SER A 23 33.15 -9.88 5.62
CA SER A 23 32.22 -8.88 6.13
C SER A 23 30.86 -9.52 5.93
N ALA A 24 30.43 -10.33 6.90
CA ALA A 24 29.03 -10.55 7.13
C ALA A 24 28.49 -9.13 7.36
N PHE A 25 28.02 -8.50 6.30
CA PHE A 25 27.05 -7.43 6.41
C PHE A 25 25.87 -8.10 7.08
N ALA A 26 25.86 -8.07 8.41
CA ALA A 26 24.65 -8.25 9.15
C ALA A 26 23.72 -7.17 8.59
N ILE A 27 22.75 -7.59 7.78
CA ILE A 27 21.65 -6.72 7.40
C ILE A 27 20.97 -6.45 8.74
N ASN A 28 21.31 -5.30 9.34
CA ASN A 28 20.62 -4.80 10.50
C ASN A 28 19.27 -4.26 10.01
N GLN A 29 18.44 -5.17 9.50
CA GLN A 29 17.06 -4.87 9.20
C GLN A 29 16.39 -4.82 10.56
N SER A 30 16.10 -3.60 11.01
CA SER A 30 15.19 -3.37 12.13
C SER A 30 14.03 -4.35 11.98
N LEU A 31 13.89 -5.27 12.93
CA LEU A 31 12.86 -6.32 12.92
C LEU A 31 11.43 -5.73 12.85
N HIS A 32 11.31 -4.42 13.11
CA HIS A 32 10.08 -3.66 13.06
C HIS A 32 10.32 -2.36 12.28
N PRO A 33 9.82 -2.24 11.03
CA PRO A 33 9.96 -1.00 10.23
C PRO A 33 9.12 0.16 10.81
N PHE A 34 8.15 -0.15 11.66
CA PHE A 34 7.32 0.80 12.40
C PHE A 34 7.19 0.40 13.88
N GLU A 35 7.01 1.39 14.75
CA GLU A 35 6.78 1.31 16.20
C GLU A 35 5.29 1.45 16.55
N SER A 36 4.49 2.03 15.65
CA SER A 36 3.05 2.24 15.84
C SER A 36 2.27 2.13 14.52
N ILE A 37 1.00 1.75 14.61
CA ILE A 37 0.05 1.71 13.49
C ILE A 37 -1.12 2.63 13.83
N TYR A 38 -1.49 3.51 12.90
CA TYR A 38 -2.67 4.37 13.01
C TYR A 38 -3.61 4.10 11.83
N PRO A 39 -4.75 3.42 12.06
CA PRO A 39 -5.77 3.23 11.06
C PRO A 39 -6.74 4.44 11.05
N PHE A 40 -6.93 5.03 9.87
CA PHE A 40 -7.91 6.07 9.56
C PHE A 40 -8.81 5.53 8.44
N GLY A 41 -10.13 5.70 8.49
CA GLY A 41 -10.99 5.31 7.36
C GLY A 41 -12.23 4.54 7.80
N ASP A 42 -12.74 3.71 6.88
CA ASP A 42 -13.99 2.93 6.97
C ASP A 42 -14.27 2.19 8.30
N SER A 43 -15.44 1.55 8.38
CA SER A 43 -15.90 0.82 9.56
C SER A 43 -14.93 -0.26 10.05
N LEU A 44 -13.99 -0.75 9.23
CA LEU A 44 -12.95 -1.68 9.64
C LEU A 44 -11.91 -0.98 10.54
N SER A 45 -11.48 0.23 10.18
CA SER A 45 -10.65 1.12 11.01
C SER A 45 -11.31 1.48 12.34
N ASP A 46 -12.62 1.74 12.33
CA ASP A 46 -13.40 2.04 13.53
C ASP A 46 -13.55 0.80 14.45
N THR A 47 -13.58 -0.39 13.87
CA THR A 47 -13.77 -1.65 14.59
C THR A 47 -12.45 -2.23 15.12
N ASP A 48 -11.33 -2.04 14.42
CA ASP A 48 -10.03 -2.67 14.74
C ASP A 48 -9.33 -2.05 15.96
N ASN A 49 -9.83 -0.92 16.48
CA ASN A 49 -9.44 -0.43 17.82
C ASN A 49 -9.85 -1.37 18.97
N LYS A 50 -10.62 -2.45 18.71
CA LYS A 50 -11.14 -3.34 19.76
C LYS A 50 -10.57 -4.76 19.81
N ILE A 51 -9.89 -5.26 18.78
CA ILE A 51 -9.76 -6.73 18.62
C ILE A 51 -8.42 -7.31 19.07
N ARG A 52 -7.34 -6.52 19.26
CA ARG A 52 -5.99 -7.10 19.43
C ARG A 52 -5.30 -6.90 20.79
N GLN A 53 -5.98 -6.42 21.83
CA GLN A 53 -5.37 -6.29 23.16
C GLN A 53 -6.25 -6.87 24.27
N PRO A 54 -5.85 -8.00 24.92
CA PRO A 54 -6.48 -8.47 26.14
C PRO A 54 -6.41 -7.38 27.22
N GLY A 55 -7.55 -6.91 27.72
CA GLY A 55 -7.61 -5.80 28.68
C GLY A 55 -7.75 -4.39 28.05
N ALA A 56 -7.98 -4.32 26.74
CA ALA A 56 -8.34 -3.08 26.05
C ALA A 56 -9.59 -2.42 26.65
N THR A 57 -9.43 -1.20 27.18
CA THR A 57 -10.55 -0.34 27.56
C THR A 57 -11.05 0.40 26.31
N SER A 58 -12.34 0.78 26.26
CA SER A 58 -12.92 1.58 25.17
C SER A 58 -12.34 3.01 25.06
N SER A 59 -11.29 3.30 25.82
CA SER A 59 -10.66 4.60 25.96
C SER A 59 -9.16 4.42 25.81
N PHE A 60 -8.71 4.14 24.58
CA PHE A 60 -7.32 4.39 24.21
C PHE A 60 -7.17 5.87 23.90
N ASN A 61 -6.11 6.49 24.43
CA ASN A 61 -5.73 7.83 24.01
C ASN A 61 -5.13 7.71 22.60
N VAL A 62 -6.00 7.73 21.59
CA VAL A 62 -5.65 7.80 20.16
C VAL A 62 -4.92 9.10 19.81
N SER A 63 -4.89 10.05 20.74
CA SER A 63 -4.55 11.46 20.53
C SER A 63 -3.24 11.86 21.21
N ASN A 64 -2.17 11.08 21.08
CA ASN A 64 -0.84 11.59 21.45
C ASN A 64 -0.30 12.46 20.32
N TRP A 65 -0.33 13.77 20.54
CA TRP A 65 0.28 14.75 19.65
C TRP A 65 1.82 14.66 19.69
N PRO A 66 2.51 14.80 18.54
CA PRO A 66 1.97 14.78 17.19
C PRO A 66 1.63 13.33 16.76
N TYR A 67 0.52 13.16 16.05
CA TYR A 67 0.15 11.88 15.44
C TYR A 67 1.30 11.39 14.54
N GLY A 68 1.80 10.18 14.76
CA GLY A 68 2.89 9.65 13.95
C GLY A 68 4.22 10.33 14.22
N TRP A 69 4.75 10.16 15.43
CA TRP A 69 6.18 10.32 15.63
C TRP A 69 6.96 9.16 15.00
N LYS A 70 8.18 9.48 14.54
CA LYS A 70 9.13 8.67 13.76
C LYS A 70 8.87 7.15 13.83
N LYS A 71 8.77 6.54 12.65
CA LYS A 71 8.48 5.10 12.43
C LYS A 71 7.02 4.71 12.73
N SER A 72 6.03 5.47 12.27
CA SER A 72 4.63 5.03 12.30
C SER A 72 4.15 4.59 10.92
N LEU A 73 3.31 3.54 10.89
CA LEU A 73 2.53 3.13 9.72
C LEU A 73 1.14 3.76 9.79
N ILE A 74 0.79 4.54 8.78
CA ILE A 74 -0.55 5.10 8.63
C ILE A 74 -1.29 4.24 7.62
N ILE A 75 -2.49 3.78 7.96
CA ILE A 75 -3.38 3.11 7.03
C ILE A 75 -4.57 4.04 6.83
N LEU A 76 -4.74 4.55 5.62
CA LEU A 76 -5.93 5.29 5.23
C LEU A 76 -6.82 4.28 4.52
N GLY A 77 -7.78 3.67 5.22
CA GLY A 77 -8.67 2.59 4.79
C GLY A 77 -9.45 2.87 3.50
N GLU A 78 -10.39 2.00 3.14
CA GLU A 78 -11.11 2.12 1.87
C GLU A 78 -12.02 3.36 1.89
N ILE A 79 -11.54 4.45 1.28
CA ILE A 79 -12.28 5.71 1.18
C ILE A 79 -12.95 5.78 -0.20
N GLY A 80 -14.21 6.24 -0.22
CA GLY A 80 -14.97 6.46 -1.45
C GLY A 80 -15.87 5.29 -1.87
N GLY A 81 -15.70 4.10 -1.31
CA GLY A 81 -16.58 2.96 -1.58
C GLY A 81 -18.03 3.26 -1.21
N CYS A 82 -18.27 3.90 -0.06
CA CYS A 82 -19.60 4.34 0.38
C CYS A 82 -20.20 5.38 -0.56
N ASP A 83 -19.42 6.39 -0.98
CA ASP A 83 -19.85 7.47 -1.86
C ASP A 83 -20.28 6.94 -3.23
N ASN A 84 -19.45 6.06 -3.82
CA ASN A 84 -19.75 5.39 -5.09
C ASN A 84 -21.00 4.52 -4.97
N ASN A 85 -21.07 3.67 -3.94
CA ASN A 85 -22.23 2.81 -3.72
C ASN A 85 -23.51 3.62 -3.51
N TYR A 86 -23.43 4.74 -2.78
CA TYR A 86 -24.57 5.62 -2.58
C TYR A 86 -25.05 6.22 -3.91
N ALA A 87 -24.15 6.71 -4.76
CA ALA A 87 -24.52 7.25 -6.06
C ALA A 87 -25.17 6.20 -6.97
N LEU A 88 -24.57 5.00 -7.06
CA LEU A 88 -25.12 3.89 -7.85
C LEU A 88 -26.50 3.44 -7.35
N SER A 89 -26.66 3.30 -6.02
CA SER A 89 -27.95 2.97 -5.39
C SER A 89 -29.04 4.04 -5.63
N ASN A 90 -28.65 5.27 -5.96
CA ASN A 90 -29.57 6.35 -6.32
C ASN A 90 -29.79 6.49 -7.84
N GLY A 91 -29.42 5.45 -8.61
CA GLY A 91 -29.73 5.34 -10.03
C GLY A 91 -28.71 5.99 -10.96
N TRP A 92 -27.55 6.43 -10.47
CA TRP A 92 -26.46 6.85 -11.34
C TRP A 92 -25.84 5.62 -12.01
N SER A 93 -25.50 5.74 -13.28
CA SER A 93 -24.68 4.77 -14.01
C SER A 93 -23.22 4.83 -13.56
N THR A 94 -22.46 3.76 -13.80
CA THR A 94 -21.01 3.76 -13.53
C THR A 94 -20.30 4.88 -14.29
N GLU A 95 -20.72 5.20 -15.51
CA GLU A 95 -20.18 6.30 -16.31
C GLU A 95 -20.44 7.69 -15.70
N GLU A 96 -21.63 7.92 -15.15
CA GLU A 96 -21.92 9.17 -14.43
C GLU A 96 -21.05 9.31 -13.19
N VAL A 97 -20.89 8.24 -12.41
CA VAL A 97 -20.03 8.24 -11.22
C VAL A 97 -18.57 8.47 -11.61
N LYS A 98 -18.04 7.78 -12.63
CA LYS A 98 -16.69 7.97 -13.16
C LYS A 98 -16.44 9.42 -13.54
N LYS A 99 -17.40 10.05 -14.22
CA LYS A 99 -17.28 11.41 -14.76
C LYS A 99 -17.42 12.50 -13.69
N HIS A 100 -18.30 12.31 -12.72
CA HIS A 100 -18.73 13.38 -11.82
C HIS A 100 -18.23 13.24 -10.38
N LEU A 101 -17.87 12.04 -9.93
CA LEU A 101 -17.57 11.78 -8.52
C LEU A 101 -16.16 11.23 -8.28
N VAL A 102 -15.68 10.32 -9.11
CA VAL A 102 -14.41 9.59 -8.85
C VAL A 102 -13.22 10.54 -8.66
N GLN A 103 -13.09 11.57 -9.50
CA GLN A 103 -11.99 12.52 -9.38
C GLN A 103 -12.01 13.28 -8.04
N PHE A 104 -13.20 13.69 -7.58
CA PHE A 104 -13.35 14.39 -6.31
C PHE A 104 -12.96 13.51 -5.12
N ILE A 105 -13.38 12.23 -5.14
CA ILE A 105 -13.01 11.24 -4.12
C ILE A 105 -11.49 11.08 -4.08
N VAL A 106 -10.86 10.84 -5.23
CA VAL A 106 -9.41 10.62 -5.31
C VAL A 106 -8.66 11.84 -4.80
N GLU A 107 -9.06 13.06 -5.18
CA GLU A 107 -8.44 14.29 -4.68
C GLU A 107 -8.57 14.44 -3.16
N ALA A 108 -9.72 14.09 -2.58
CA ALA A 108 -9.91 14.10 -1.13
C ALA A 108 -8.96 13.11 -0.42
N ILE A 109 -8.80 11.90 -0.97
CA ILE A 109 -7.85 10.90 -0.45
C ILE A 109 -6.42 11.44 -0.51
N LEU A 110 -5.99 11.94 -1.67
CA LEU A 110 -4.63 12.47 -1.86
C LEU A 110 -4.35 13.66 -0.94
N LYS A 111 -5.36 14.51 -0.69
CA LYS A 111 -5.26 15.61 0.27
C LYS A 111 -5.03 15.09 1.69
N ALA A 112 -5.81 14.09 2.12
CA ALA A 112 -5.65 13.48 3.44
C ALA A 112 -4.27 12.83 3.61
N VAL A 113 -3.80 12.08 2.60
CA VAL A 113 -2.44 11.50 2.58
C VAL A 113 -1.38 12.59 2.76
N ARG A 114 -1.48 13.68 1.97
CA ARG A 114 -0.55 14.80 2.03
C ARG A 114 -0.49 15.44 3.42
N GLU A 115 -1.65 15.69 4.04
CA GLU A 115 -1.73 16.27 5.38
C GLU A 115 -1.06 15.37 6.42
N VAL A 116 -1.31 14.05 6.37
CA VAL A 116 -0.72 13.11 7.33
C VAL A 116 0.80 12.99 7.16
N ILE A 117 1.31 13.02 5.92
CA ILE A 117 2.76 13.10 5.66
C ILE A 117 3.34 14.39 6.27
N GLN A 118 2.69 15.54 6.06
CA GLN A 118 3.13 16.83 6.60
C GLN A 118 3.13 16.88 8.13
N LEU A 119 2.33 16.05 8.79
CA LEU A 119 2.32 15.89 10.24
C LEU A 119 3.44 14.99 10.79
N GLY A 120 4.22 14.33 9.92
CA GLY A 120 5.41 13.55 10.29
C GLY A 120 5.30 12.04 10.04
N ALA A 121 4.21 11.57 9.43
CA ALA A 121 4.08 10.17 9.06
C ALA A 121 5.09 9.77 7.98
N ASN A 122 5.85 8.69 8.21
CA ASN A 122 6.91 8.24 7.30
C ASN A 122 6.47 7.09 6.38
N PHE A 123 5.42 6.37 6.75
CA PHE A 123 4.88 5.22 6.03
C PHE A 123 3.36 5.35 5.90
N GLY A 124 2.84 5.25 4.68
CA GLY A 124 1.40 5.30 4.39
C GLY A 124 0.98 4.12 3.51
N VAL A 125 -0.14 3.49 3.85
CA VAL A 125 -0.83 2.49 3.02
C VAL A 125 -2.20 3.05 2.67
N VAL A 126 -2.51 3.07 1.38
CA VAL A 126 -3.82 3.50 0.87
C VAL A 126 -4.40 2.36 0.03
N PRO A 127 -5.28 1.52 0.59
CA PRO A 127 -5.90 0.44 -0.15
C PRO A 127 -6.84 1.00 -1.22
N GLY A 128 -6.85 0.34 -2.37
CA GLY A 128 -7.88 0.54 -3.38
C GLY A 128 -9.20 -0.14 -3.00
N SER A 129 -10.24 0.12 -3.78
CA SER A 129 -11.52 -0.55 -3.66
C SER A 129 -11.45 -1.96 -4.29
N PRO A 130 -11.82 -3.02 -3.57
CA PRO A 130 -11.81 -4.37 -4.11
C PRO A 130 -12.94 -4.56 -5.14
N PRO A 131 -12.79 -5.49 -6.10
CA PRO A 131 -13.88 -5.86 -7.00
C PRO A 131 -15.11 -6.35 -6.21
N GLY A 132 -16.24 -5.67 -6.37
CA GLY A 132 -17.46 -5.90 -5.60
C GLY A 132 -18.57 -6.67 -6.35
N GLY A 133 -18.34 -7.09 -7.59
CA GLY A 133 -19.37 -7.68 -8.47
C GLY A 133 -19.98 -8.99 -7.96
N CYS A 134 -19.32 -9.68 -7.04
CA CYS A 134 -19.82 -10.92 -6.42
C CYS A 134 -20.61 -10.68 -5.12
N LEU A 135 -20.68 -9.44 -4.64
CA LEU A 135 -21.32 -9.14 -3.37
C LEU A 135 -22.84 -9.37 -3.49
N PRO A 136 -23.49 -10.07 -2.54
CA PRO A 136 -24.94 -10.29 -2.59
C PRO A 136 -25.76 -9.01 -2.74
N LYS A 137 -25.33 -7.90 -2.13
CA LYS A 137 -25.95 -6.57 -2.30
C LYS A 137 -25.93 -6.14 -3.76
N VAL A 138 -24.76 -6.18 -4.38
CA VAL A 138 -24.55 -5.74 -5.77
C VAL A 138 -25.35 -6.60 -6.74
N LEU A 139 -25.33 -7.93 -6.57
CA LEU A 139 -26.10 -8.86 -7.40
C LEU A 139 -27.62 -8.71 -7.25
N THR A 140 -28.10 -8.36 -6.06
CA THR A 140 -29.53 -8.16 -5.79
C THR A 140 -30.03 -6.81 -6.28
N GLU A 141 -29.21 -5.77 -6.18
CA GLU A 141 -29.57 -4.39 -6.48
C GLU A 141 -29.42 -4.05 -7.97
N PHE A 142 -28.44 -4.65 -8.64
CA PHE A 142 -28.17 -4.44 -10.06
C PHE A 142 -28.33 -5.74 -10.88
N PRO A 143 -29.47 -6.45 -10.78
CA PRO A 143 -29.66 -7.69 -11.51
C PRO A 143 -29.73 -7.40 -13.02
N SER A 144 -29.09 -8.25 -13.82
CA SER A 144 -29.15 -8.22 -15.28
C SER A 144 -29.85 -9.46 -15.81
N THR A 145 -30.62 -9.30 -16.87
CA THR A 145 -31.18 -10.41 -17.64
C THR A 145 -30.25 -10.91 -18.74
N ASP A 146 -29.19 -10.14 -19.02
CA ASP A 146 -28.15 -10.51 -19.98
C ASP A 146 -27.11 -11.42 -19.30
N PRO A 147 -26.98 -12.69 -19.70
CA PRO A 147 -25.98 -13.59 -19.14
C PRO A 147 -24.54 -13.10 -19.33
N SER A 148 -24.27 -12.29 -20.35
CA SER A 148 -22.92 -11.76 -20.64
C SER A 148 -22.48 -10.65 -19.69
N ALA A 149 -23.40 -10.09 -18.90
CA ALA A 149 -23.08 -9.12 -17.84
C ALA A 149 -22.30 -9.76 -16.68
N TYR A 150 -22.33 -11.10 -16.58
CA TYR A 150 -21.70 -11.87 -15.53
C TYR A 150 -20.42 -12.54 -16.04
N ASP A 151 -19.40 -12.64 -15.19
CA ASP A 151 -18.23 -13.48 -15.46
C ASP A 151 -18.50 -14.97 -15.17
N ASP A 152 -17.48 -15.81 -15.39
CA ASP A 152 -17.58 -17.26 -15.20
C ASP A 152 -17.92 -17.68 -13.75
N ASN A 153 -17.76 -16.77 -12.78
CA ASN A 153 -18.11 -17.00 -11.37
C ASN A 153 -19.48 -16.43 -11.00
N GLY A 154 -20.22 -15.86 -11.97
CA GLY A 154 -21.52 -15.22 -11.74
C GLY A 154 -21.42 -13.82 -11.12
N CYS A 155 -20.28 -13.16 -11.22
CA CYS A 155 -20.08 -11.81 -10.69
C CYS A 155 -20.29 -10.74 -11.76
N LEU A 156 -20.88 -9.60 -11.39
CA LEU A 156 -21.12 -8.51 -12.33
C LEU A 156 -19.81 -7.88 -12.81
N ARG A 157 -19.55 -7.98 -14.13
CA ARG A 157 -18.32 -7.50 -14.77
C ARG A 157 -18.17 -5.99 -14.64
N GLU A 158 -19.25 -5.24 -14.90
CA GLU A 158 -19.23 -3.78 -14.87
C GLU A 158 -18.83 -3.23 -13.49
N ASN A 159 -19.32 -3.83 -12.40
CA ASN A 159 -18.94 -3.45 -11.04
C ASN A 159 -17.47 -3.73 -10.74
N ASN A 160 -16.95 -4.87 -11.22
CA ASN A 160 -15.53 -5.21 -11.07
C ASN A 160 -14.65 -4.23 -11.87
N GLU A 161 -15.05 -3.92 -13.10
CA GLU A 161 -14.37 -2.95 -13.97
C GLU A 161 -14.41 -1.53 -13.42
N PHE A 162 -15.51 -1.14 -12.79
CA PHE A 162 -15.63 0.14 -12.08
C PHE A 162 -14.63 0.24 -10.92
N ALA A 163 -14.52 -0.80 -10.09
CA ALA A 163 -13.55 -0.83 -8.99
C ALA A 163 -12.10 -0.70 -9.51
N MET A 164 -11.77 -1.42 -10.59
CA MET A 164 -10.45 -1.31 -11.23
C MET A 164 -10.19 0.10 -11.76
N PHE A 165 -11.18 0.75 -12.38
CA PHE A 165 -11.04 2.13 -12.84
C PHE A 165 -10.74 3.11 -11.71
N VAL A 166 -11.45 2.98 -10.58
CA VAL A 166 -11.20 3.84 -9.40
C VAL A 166 -9.78 3.61 -8.87
N ASN A 167 -9.33 2.36 -8.81
CA ASN A 167 -7.97 2.02 -8.37
C ASN A 167 -6.90 2.59 -9.30
N ASP A 168 -7.12 2.58 -10.62
CA ASP A 168 -6.20 3.18 -11.59
C ASP A 168 -6.10 4.70 -11.41
N CYS A 169 -7.20 5.37 -11.09
CA CYS A 169 -7.19 6.81 -10.77
C CYS A 169 -6.45 7.09 -9.47
N LEU A 170 -6.71 6.31 -8.42
CA LEU A 170 -6.04 6.42 -7.13
C LEU A 170 -4.54 6.17 -7.25
N GLN A 171 -4.12 5.11 -7.95
CA GLN A 171 -2.71 4.77 -8.14
C GLN A 171 -1.95 5.91 -8.84
N ARG A 172 -2.51 6.48 -9.91
CA ARG A 172 -1.91 7.65 -10.60
C ARG A 172 -1.76 8.86 -9.67
N GLY A 173 -2.76 9.08 -8.81
CA GLY A 173 -2.69 10.11 -7.78
C GLY A 173 -1.57 9.86 -6.76
N LEU A 174 -1.48 8.63 -6.26
CA LEU A 174 -0.47 8.22 -5.29
C LEU A 174 0.95 8.29 -5.89
N ASP A 175 1.11 7.93 -7.16
CA ASP A 175 2.39 8.04 -7.86
C ASP A 175 2.85 9.50 -7.96
N SER A 176 1.90 10.44 -8.14
CA SER A 176 2.21 11.87 -8.08
C SER A 176 2.64 12.31 -6.68
N LEU A 177 2.01 11.79 -5.62
CA LEU A 177 2.43 12.06 -4.23
C LEU A 177 3.81 11.46 -3.91
N LYS A 178 4.14 10.28 -4.43
CA LYS A 178 5.47 9.67 -4.24
C LYS A 178 6.58 10.56 -4.82
N LEU A 179 6.30 11.25 -5.93
CA LEU A 179 7.23 12.23 -6.51
C LEU A 179 7.33 13.51 -5.66
N GLU A 180 6.23 13.94 -5.04
CA GLU A 180 6.21 15.08 -4.10
C GLU A 180 6.98 14.76 -2.80
N PHE A 181 6.96 13.51 -2.36
CA PHE A 181 7.53 13.05 -1.08
C PHE A 181 8.52 11.88 -1.23
N PRO A 182 9.67 12.05 -1.92
CA PRO A 182 10.57 10.95 -2.31
C PRO A 182 11.27 10.22 -1.13
N GLY A 183 11.21 10.77 0.08
CA GLY A 183 11.73 10.15 1.31
C GLY A 183 10.71 9.33 2.11
N HIS A 184 9.45 9.28 1.65
CA HIS A 184 8.35 8.63 2.34
C HIS A 184 7.96 7.34 1.61
N SER A 185 7.61 6.31 2.37
CA SER A 185 7.15 5.04 1.79
C SER A 185 5.63 5.04 1.70
N LEU A 186 5.10 5.23 0.50
CA LEU A 186 3.68 5.12 0.21
C LEU A 186 3.41 3.83 -0.57
N PHE A 187 2.44 3.05 -0.10
CA PHE A 187 2.01 1.79 -0.70
C PHE A 187 0.57 1.91 -1.19
#